data_AF-A0A3P6C3C6-F1
#
_entry.id   AF-A0A3P6C3C6-F1
#
_cell.length_a   1.000
_cell.length_b   1.000
_cell.length_c   1.000
_cell.angle_alpha   90.00
_cell.angle_beta   90.00
_cell.angle_gamma   90.00
#
_symmetry.space_group_name_H-M   'P 1'
#
loop_
_entity.id
_entity.type
_entity.pdbx_description
1 polymer ?
#
loop_
_entity_poly.entity_id
_entity_poly.type
_entity_poly.pdbx_seq_one_letter_code
_entity_poly.pdbx_strand_id
1 'polypeptide(L)'
;EDGRWVDQSEELEKLATKYYKRLYSTEDLNLDTEKLPLQGFTDFTREELESLNEQFPGVDVERSVRSMGKYKAPGPDGYQPIFYQESWDVMGESVTRFGLKFFETRVLVE
;
A
#
# COMPACT_ATOMS: atom_id res chain seq x y z
N GLU A 1 -20.82 -20.16 4.72
CA GLU A 1 -21.23 -19.07 5.62
C GLU A 1 -22.56 -18.55 5.14
N ASP A 2 -23.64 -18.84 5.88
CA ASP A 2 -25.03 -18.92 5.40
C ASP A 2 -25.73 -17.58 5.07
N GLY A 3 -24.99 -16.53 4.70
CA GLY A 3 -25.58 -15.25 4.27
C GLY A 3 -26.50 -14.58 5.29
N ARG A 4 -26.37 -14.94 6.58
CA ARG A 4 -27.20 -14.39 7.66
C ARG A 4 -26.61 -13.07 8.16
N TRP A 5 -27.47 -12.04 8.20
CA TRP A 5 -27.16 -10.76 8.81
C TRP A 5 -27.10 -10.88 10.33
N VAL A 6 -26.10 -10.23 10.94
CA VAL A 6 -25.94 -10.11 12.39
C VAL A 6 -25.96 -8.63 12.74
N ASP A 7 -26.93 -8.23 13.55
CA ASP A 7 -27.18 -6.84 13.98
C ASP A 7 -26.99 -6.64 15.49
N GLN A 8 -26.90 -7.73 16.26
CA GLN A 8 -26.67 -7.70 17.71
C GLN A 8 -25.19 -7.45 18.02
N SER A 9 -24.91 -6.44 18.85
CA SER A 9 -23.54 -5.99 19.18
C SER A 9 -22.66 -7.10 19.73
N GLU A 10 -23.17 -7.93 20.63
CA GLU A 10 -22.39 -9.01 21.27
C GLU A 10 -22.02 -10.11 20.26
N GLU A 11 -22.96 -10.46 19.38
CA GLU A 11 -22.72 -11.45 18.32
C GLU A 11 -21.78 -10.90 17.25
N LEU A 12 -21.84 -9.60 16.97
CA LEU A 12 -20.92 -8.92 16.05
C LEU A 12 -19.50 -8.87 16.62
N GLU A 13 -19.35 -8.62 17.93
CA GLU A 13 -18.06 -8.69 18.63
C GLU A 13 -17.46 -10.10 18.58
N LYS A 14 -18.27 -11.13 18.88
CA LYS A 14 -17.84 -12.54 18.79
C LYS A 14 -17.44 -12.90 17.37
N LEU A 15 -18.21 -12.48 16.37
CA LEU A 15 -17.92 -12.73 14.96
C LEU A 15 -16.61 -12.07 14.54
N ALA A 16 -16.43 -10.77 14.82
CA ALA A 16 -15.21 -10.05 14.51
C ALA A 16 -13.99 -10.66 15.21
N THR A 17 -14.11 -10.96 16.50
CA THR A 17 -13.04 -11.58 17.29
C THR A 17 -12.66 -12.95 16.74
N LYS A 18 -13.64 -13.80 16.42
CA LYS A 18 -13.39 -15.12 15.83
C LYS A 18 -12.71 -15.00 14.47
N TYR A 19 -13.20 -14.09 13.63
CA TYR A 19 -12.64 -13.84 12.30
C TYR A 19 -11.17 -13.41 12.40
N TYR A 20 -10.85 -12.36 13.17
CA TYR A 20 -9.49 -11.86 13.26
C TYR A 20 -8.54 -12.82 14.00
N LYS A 21 -9.02 -13.56 15.02
CA LYS A 21 -8.22 -14.62 15.64
C LYS A 21 -7.81 -15.68 14.64
N ARG A 22 -8.74 -16.09 13.76
CA ARG A 22 -8.47 -17.05 12.68
C ARG A 22 -7.57 -16.45 11.58
N LEU A 23 -7.84 -15.21 11.16
CA LEU A 23 -7.05 -14.50 10.15
C LEU A 23 -5.57 -14.36 10.56
N TYR A 24 -5.32 -14.11 11.84
CA TYR A 24 -3.98 -13.99 12.40
C TYR A 24 -3.47 -15.28 13.06
N SER A 25 -4.19 -16.41 12.93
CA SER A 25 -3.68 -17.72 13.35
C SER A 25 -2.94 -18.40 12.20
N THR A 26 -2.25 -19.48 12.52
CA THR A 26 -1.63 -20.36 11.52
C THR A 26 -2.52 -21.54 11.15
N GLU A 27 -3.78 -21.56 11.60
CA GLU A 27 -4.68 -22.72 11.49
C GLU A 27 -5.12 -22.97 10.03
N ASP A 28 -5.24 -21.91 9.22
CA ASP A 28 -5.55 -22.00 7.79
C ASP A 28 -4.33 -21.86 6.88
N LEU A 29 -3.12 -21.78 7.46
CA LEU A 29 -1.91 -21.70 6.64
C LEU A 29 -1.57 -23.09 6.13
N ASN A 30 -1.71 -23.28 4.82
CA ASN A 30 -1.02 -24.36 4.14
C ASN A 30 0.49 -24.03 4.18
N LEU A 31 1.18 -24.58 5.18
CA LEU A 31 2.63 -24.44 5.36
C LEU A 31 3.44 -25.21 4.31
N ASP A 32 2.78 -25.78 3.30
CA ASP A 32 3.42 -26.24 2.06
C ASP A 32 3.81 -25.02 1.22
N THR A 33 4.62 -24.14 1.82
CA THR A 33 5.25 -23.03 1.15
C THR A 33 6.33 -23.60 0.25
N GLU A 34 6.36 -23.17 -1.01
CA GLU A 34 7.45 -23.51 -1.92
C GLU A 34 8.78 -23.24 -1.23
N LYS A 35 9.60 -24.29 -1.12
CA LYS A 35 10.94 -24.14 -0.55
C LYS A 35 11.70 -23.15 -1.42
N LEU A 36 12.37 -22.20 -0.78
CA LEU A 36 13.29 -21.32 -1.48
C LEU A 36 14.27 -22.18 -2.30
N PRO A 37 14.57 -21.78 -3.54
CA PRO A 37 15.50 -22.53 -4.37
C PRO A 37 16.84 -22.65 -3.65
N LEU A 38 17.30 -23.89 -3.45
CA LEU A 38 18.57 -24.21 -2.78
C LEU A 38 19.78 -23.54 -3.47
N GLN A 39 19.63 -23.26 -4.77
CA GLN A 39 20.65 -22.67 -5.62
C GLN A 39 20.60 -21.13 -5.63
N GLY A 40 19.65 -20.52 -4.90
CA GLY A 40 19.39 -19.09 -4.91
C GLY A 40 18.42 -18.65 -6.02
N PHE A 41 18.18 -17.34 -6.08
CA PHE A 41 17.40 -16.72 -7.16
C PHE A 41 18.31 -16.41 -8.35
N THR A 42 17.72 -16.25 -9.53
CA THR A 42 18.45 -15.79 -10.72
C THR A 42 19.03 -14.40 -10.45
N ASP A 43 20.30 -14.20 -10.81
CA ASP A 43 20.93 -12.90 -10.76
C ASP A 43 20.24 -11.94 -11.72
N PHE A 44 20.06 -10.69 -11.30
CA PHE A 44 19.60 -9.64 -12.21
C PHE A 44 20.62 -9.43 -13.32
N THR A 45 20.10 -9.28 -14.53
CA THR A 45 20.86 -8.75 -15.66
C THR A 45 21.31 -7.33 -15.36
N ARG A 46 22.33 -6.87 -16.10
CA ARG A 46 22.82 -5.50 -15.95
C ARG A 46 21.72 -4.49 -16.28
N GLU A 47 20.91 -4.78 -17.28
CA GLU A 47 19.80 -3.95 -17.73
C GLU A 47 18.69 -3.85 -16.68
N GLU A 48 18.37 -4.95 -15.99
CA GLU A 48 17.42 -4.94 -14.87
C GLU A 48 17.96 -4.13 -13.69
N LEU A 49 19.24 -4.27 -13.35
CA LEU A 49 19.87 -3.47 -12.31
C LEU A 49 19.88 -1.97 -12.66
N GLU A 50 20.16 -1.64 -13.91
CA GLU A 50 20.12 -0.25 -14.39
C GLU A 50 18.70 0.30 -14.28
N SER A 51 17.68 -0.45 -14.73
CA SER A 51 16.27 -0.04 -14.62
C SER A 51 15.79 0.14 -13.17
N LEU A 52 16.18 -0.78 -12.28
CA LEU A 52 15.81 -0.70 -10.85
C LEU A 52 16.45 0.49 -10.13
N ASN A 53 17.57 0.99 -10.64
CA ASN A 53 18.28 2.15 -10.10
C ASN A 53 17.93 3.47 -10.82
N GLU A 54 16.98 3.45 -11.76
CA GLU A 54 16.51 4.68 -12.40
C GLU A 54 15.86 5.64 -11.40
N GLN A 55 15.93 6.93 -11.72
CA GLN A 55 15.26 7.95 -10.93
C GLN A 55 13.75 7.84 -11.13
N PHE A 56 13.01 8.00 -10.03
CA PHE A 56 11.55 8.04 -10.09
C PHE A 56 11.08 9.23 -10.95
N PRO A 57 10.29 8.99 -11.99
CA PRO A 57 9.74 10.08 -12.79
C PRO A 57 8.53 10.70 -12.07
N GLY A 58 8.32 12.01 -12.25
CA GLY A 58 7.19 12.71 -11.62
C GLY A 58 5.81 12.15 -12.00
N VAL A 59 5.69 11.54 -13.18
CA VAL A 59 4.46 10.86 -13.63
C VAL A 59 4.06 9.69 -12.71
N ASP A 60 5.03 9.02 -12.09
CA ASP A 60 4.73 7.95 -11.16
C ASP A 60 4.12 8.50 -9.87
N VAL A 61 4.55 9.68 -9.42
CA VAL A 61 3.92 10.36 -8.28
C VAL A 61 2.46 10.68 -8.58
N GLU A 62 2.18 11.25 -9.76
CA GLU A 62 0.79 11.50 -10.18
C GLU A 62 -0.02 10.21 -10.23
N ARG A 63 0.50 9.18 -10.90
CA ARG A 63 -0.19 7.88 -11.03
C ARG A 63 -0.47 7.27 -9.66
N SER A 64 0.46 7.37 -8.72
CA SER A 64 0.26 6.93 -7.34
C SER A 64 -0.85 7.70 -6.65
N VAL A 65 -0.90 9.03 -6.75
CA VAL A 65 -1.97 9.83 -6.15
C VAL A 65 -3.34 9.50 -6.77
N ARG A 66 -3.39 9.31 -8.10
CA ARG A 66 -4.62 8.96 -8.84
C ARG A 66 -5.11 7.54 -8.52
N SER A 67 -4.23 6.61 -8.17
CA SER A 67 -4.60 5.23 -7.86
C SER A 67 -5.11 5.04 -6.43
N MET A 68 -4.91 6.02 -5.54
CA MET A 68 -5.44 5.99 -4.18
C MET A 68 -6.97 6.01 -4.17
N GLY A 69 -7.57 5.22 -3.28
CA GLY A 69 -9.01 5.28 -3.04
C GLY A 69 -9.42 6.66 -2.52
N LYS A 70 -10.39 7.30 -3.17
CA LYS A 70 -10.81 8.69 -2.91
C LYS A 70 -11.06 9.01 -1.43
N TYR A 71 -11.77 8.13 -0.74
CA TYR A 71 -12.21 8.30 0.66
C TYR A 71 -11.45 7.41 1.65
N LYS A 72 -10.17 7.14 1.39
CA LYS A 72 -9.30 6.49 2.37
C LYS A 72 -9.04 7.42 3.56
N ALA A 73 -8.57 6.83 4.66
CA ALA A 73 -8.19 7.58 5.85
C ALA A 73 -7.16 8.66 5.50
N PRO A 74 -7.26 9.86 6.09
CA PRO A 74 -6.31 10.94 5.84
C PRO A 74 -4.92 10.60 6.37
N GLY A 75 -3.91 11.23 5.77
CA GLY A 75 -2.54 11.18 6.28
C GLY A 75 -2.36 12.06 7.53
N PRO A 76 -1.11 12.20 8.01
CA PRO A 76 -0.76 13.14 9.08
C PRO A 76 -1.14 14.60 8.78
N ASP A 77 -1.29 14.93 7.49
CA ASP A 77 -1.75 16.22 6.97
C ASP A 77 -3.25 16.50 7.18
N GLY A 78 -4.04 15.48 7.55
CA GLY A 78 -5.48 15.57 7.75
C GLY A 78 -6.32 15.58 6.47
N TYR A 79 -5.71 15.46 5.28
CA TYR A 79 -6.43 15.50 4.00
C TYR A 79 -6.66 14.09 3.44
N GLN A 80 -7.86 13.86 2.90
CA GLN A 80 -8.16 12.63 2.16
C GLN A 80 -7.55 12.67 0.74
N PRO A 81 -7.23 11.52 0.12
CA PRO A 81 -6.63 11.50 -1.22
C PRO A 81 -7.41 12.26 -2.30
N ILE A 82 -8.75 12.33 -2.19
CA ILE A 82 -9.60 13.09 -3.12
C ILE A 82 -9.20 14.57 -3.20
N PHE A 83 -8.72 15.18 -2.12
CA PHE A 83 -8.28 16.57 -2.11
C PHE A 83 -7.14 16.79 -3.13
N TYR A 84 -6.13 15.91 -3.11
CA TYR A 84 -5.00 15.98 -4.03
C TYR A 84 -5.37 15.62 -5.46
N GLN A 85 -6.30 14.67 -5.64
CA GLN A 85 -6.76 14.27 -6.97
C GLN A 85 -7.54 15.41 -7.66
N GLU A 86 -8.49 16.04 -6.96
CA GLU A 86 -9.32 17.10 -7.53
C GLU A 86 -8.56 18.45 -7.63
N SER A 87 -7.56 18.67 -6.78
CA SER A 87 -6.74 19.90 -6.76
C SER A 87 -5.40 19.76 -7.49
N TRP A 88 -5.24 18.74 -8.33
CA TRP A 88 -3.95 18.41 -8.96
C TRP A 88 -3.38 19.56 -9.80
N ASP A 89 -4.23 20.33 -10.48
CA ASP A 89 -3.80 21.47 -11.30
C ASP A 89 -3.09 22.56 -10.48
N VAL A 90 -3.36 22.63 -9.17
CA VAL A 90 -2.77 23.60 -8.24
C VAL A 90 -1.65 22.96 -7.42
N MET A 91 -1.87 21.75 -6.92
CA MET A 91 -0.99 21.10 -5.95
C MET A 91 0.01 20.11 -6.56
N GLY A 92 -0.25 19.64 -7.79
CA GLY A 92 0.47 18.53 -8.41
C GLY A 92 1.97 18.76 -8.47
N GLU A 93 2.41 19.96 -8.84
CA GLU A 93 3.85 20.27 -8.87
C GLU A 93 4.49 20.21 -7.48
N SER A 94 3.81 20.75 -6.46
CA SER A 94 4.29 20.71 -5.07
C SER A 94 4.36 19.29 -4.51
N VAL A 95 3.33 18.48 -4.77
CA VAL A 95 3.26 17.08 -4.35
C VAL A 95 4.32 16.25 -5.06
N THR A 96 4.51 16.44 -6.36
CA THR A 96 5.56 15.77 -7.13
C THR A 96 6.95 16.13 -6.62
N ARG A 97 7.25 17.42 -6.42
CA ARG A 97 8.54 17.85 -5.85
C ARG A 97 8.76 17.25 -4.46
N PHE A 98 7.73 17.23 -3.62
CA PHE A 98 7.81 16.64 -2.28
C PHE A 98 8.13 15.15 -2.33
N GLY A 99 7.39 14.38 -3.15
CA GLY A 99 7.60 12.94 -3.31
C GLY A 99 8.98 12.61 -3.86
N LEU A 100 9.43 13.28 -4.92
CA LEU A 100 10.75 13.05 -5.51
C LEU A 100 11.89 13.41 -4.55
N LYS A 101 11.77 14.54 -3.82
CA LYS A 101 12.76 14.94 -2.81
C LYS A 101 12.91 13.90 -1.71
N PHE A 102 11.85 13.23 -1.30
CA PHE A 102 11.93 12.12 -0.35
C PHE A 102 12.79 10.97 -0.91
N PHE A 103 12.60 10.57 -2.16
CA PHE A 103 13.39 9.48 -2.77
C PHE A 103 14.87 9.85 -2.97
N GLU A 104 15.16 11.13 -3.21
CA GLU A 104 16.53 11.63 -3.30
C GLU A 104 17.23 11.70 -1.93
N THR A 105 16.56 12.28 -0.93
CA THR A 105 17.18 12.56 0.38
C THR A 105 17.03 11.45 1.40
N ARG A 106 16.07 10.53 1.19
CA ARG A 106 15.61 9.51 2.15
C ARG A 106 15.07 10.11 3.46
N VAL A 107 14.71 11.39 3.45
CA VAL A 107 14.16 12.12 4.60
C VAL A 107 12.79 12.64 4.23
N LEU A 108 11.79 12.29 5.04
CA LEU A 108 10.47 12.88 4.96
C LEU A 108 10.48 14.14 5.82
N VAL A 109 10.41 15.31 5.20
CA VAL A 109 10.38 16.59 5.91
C VAL A 109 8.92 16.91 6.23
N GLU A 110 8.58 16.94 7.51
CA GLU A 110 7.27 17.34 8.02
C GLU A 110 7.04 18.85 7.91
#